data_AF-A0A6H9WKE4-F1
#
_entry.id   AF-A0A6H9WKE4-F1
#
_cell.length_a   1.000
_cell.length_b   1.000
_cell.length_c   1.000
_cell.angle_alpha   90.00
_cell.angle_beta   90.00
_cell.angle_gamma   90.00
#
_symmetry.space_group_name_H-M   'P 1'
#
loop_
_entity.id
_entity.type
_entity.pdbx_description
1 polymer ?
#
loop_
_entity_poly.entity_id
_entity_poly.type
_entity_poly.pdbx_seq_one_letter_code
_entity_poly.pdbx_strand_id
1 'polypeptide(L)'
;MGAMSAHPELDRLVDLVARFRGERGCAWYEAQTHASLVKYLIEETHELVEAIESGDAGDIREELGDVLFQVLFHASIGELRGDGRAFGLEDVARDQADKLERRNPHVFGERPTRDMDEIIRLWSDAKAVEKRDRESIVDGVPAGLPALARADKLLGKARQVGLERAGGRAADEAGDSGAARAVEEATHDDAELTTAEAALGERLLGIVREARAAGLDAERALRIAIRQLEARVRAHEAAARG
;
A
#
# COMPACT_ATOMS: atom_id res chain seq x y z
N MET A 1 18.52 29.27 26.94
CA MET A 1 17.11 28.90 26.63
C MET A 1 17.15 28.05 25.39
N GLY A 2 16.98 26.73 25.54
CA GLY A 2 16.87 25.84 24.38
C GLY A 2 15.65 26.26 23.57
N ALA A 3 15.78 26.30 22.24
CA ALA A 3 14.64 26.58 21.37
C ALA A 3 13.53 25.56 21.69
N MET A 4 12.32 26.05 21.96
CA MET A 4 11.16 25.17 22.08
C MET A 4 10.96 24.47 20.75
N SER A 5 10.76 23.15 20.78
CA SER A 5 10.47 22.36 19.59
C SER A 5 9.26 22.92 18.85
N ALA A 6 9.30 22.88 17.52
CA ALA A 6 8.17 23.23 16.68
C ALA A 6 7.01 22.22 16.82
N HIS A 7 7.27 21.04 17.39
CA HIS A 7 6.33 19.93 17.50
C HIS A 7 6.29 19.34 18.92
N PRO A 8 5.86 20.13 19.94
CA PRO A 8 5.95 19.71 21.35
C PRO A 8 5.15 18.45 21.68
N GLU A 9 4.02 18.20 21.01
CA GLU A 9 3.23 16.98 21.21
C GLU A 9 3.84 15.75 20.54
N LEU A 10 4.60 15.93 19.45
CA LEU A 10 5.35 14.83 18.86
C LEU A 10 6.49 14.41 19.79
N ASP A 11 7.24 15.36 20.34
CA ASP A 11 8.29 15.08 21.32
C ASP A 11 7.73 14.38 22.55
N ARG A 12 6.57 14.86 23.06
CA ARG A 12 5.85 14.21 24.17
C ARG A 12 5.50 12.76 23.85
N LEU A 13 5.08 12.47 22.62
CA LEU A 13 4.76 11.11 22.18
C LEU A 13 6.01 10.23 22.07
N VAL A 14 7.11 10.76 21.49
CA VAL A 14 8.40 10.06 21.43
C VAL A 14 8.89 9.68 22.84
N ASP A 15 8.83 10.63 23.78
CA ASP A 15 9.17 10.40 25.19
C ASP A 15 8.27 9.35 25.84
N LEU A 16 6.97 9.32 25.51
CA LEU A 16 6.03 8.34 26.03
C LEU A 16 6.36 6.94 25.53
N VAL A 17 6.62 6.78 24.23
CA VAL A 17 6.96 5.49 23.62
C VAL A 17 8.25 4.93 24.23
N ALA A 18 9.25 5.77 24.46
CA ALA A 18 10.50 5.36 25.11
C ALA A 18 10.28 4.81 26.53
N ARG A 19 9.29 5.31 27.27
CA ARG A 19 8.97 4.84 28.63
C ARG A 19 8.36 3.44 28.68
N PHE A 20 7.91 2.88 27.56
CA PHE A 20 7.45 1.49 27.54
C PHE A 20 8.57 0.47 27.77
N ARG A 21 9.84 0.91 27.78
CA ARG A 21 11.02 0.09 28.01
C ARG A 21 11.76 0.50 29.29
N GLY A 22 12.55 -0.43 29.85
CA GLY A 22 13.39 -0.23 31.03
C GLY A 22 12.73 -0.68 32.33
N GLU A 23 13.35 -0.40 33.47
CA GLU A 23 12.92 -0.91 34.80
C GLU A 23 11.46 -0.60 35.18
N ARG A 24 10.90 0.49 34.65
CA ARG A 24 9.49 0.89 34.84
C ARG A 24 8.64 0.72 33.58
N GLY A 25 9.18 0.02 32.58
CA GLY A 25 8.53 -0.27 31.32
C GLY A 25 7.42 -1.31 31.44
N CYS A 26 6.89 -1.71 30.29
CA CYS A 26 5.84 -2.71 30.19
C CYS A 26 6.39 -3.98 29.54
N ALA A 27 6.34 -5.09 30.26
CA ALA A 27 6.87 -6.38 29.80
C ALA A 27 6.30 -6.82 28.44
N TRP A 28 5.04 -6.48 28.15
CA TRP A 28 4.43 -6.78 26.85
C TRP A 28 5.10 -6.00 25.73
N TYR A 29 5.24 -4.67 25.89
CA TYR A 29 5.93 -3.84 24.92
C TYR A 29 7.39 -4.29 24.80
N GLU A 30 8.05 -4.61 25.91
CA GLU A 30 9.42 -5.12 25.93
C GLU A 30 9.63 -6.40 25.11
N ALA A 31 8.65 -7.30 25.13
CA ALA A 31 8.70 -8.55 24.37
C ALA A 31 8.49 -8.37 22.85
N GLN A 32 8.07 -7.21 22.38
CA GLN A 32 7.77 -7.00 20.97
C GLN A 32 9.02 -6.88 20.10
N THR A 33 8.91 -7.43 18.89
CA THR A 33 9.90 -7.38 17.82
C THR A 33 9.27 -6.77 16.57
N HIS A 34 10.07 -6.41 15.56
CA HIS A 34 9.50 -6.00 14.27
C HIS A 34 8.53 -7.05 13.71
N ALA A 35 8.87 -8.34 13.81
CA ALA A 35 8.06 -9.43 13.28
C ALA A 35 6.73 -9.61 14.03
N SER A 36 6.72 -9.50 15.36
CA SER A 36 5.50 -9.68 16.15
C SER A 36 4.49 -8.54 15.97
N LEU A 37 4.97 -7.37 15.56
CA LEU A 37 4.15 -6.17 15.35
C LEU A 37 3.55 -6.05 13.95
N VAL A 38 4.01 -6.85 12.97
CA VAL A 38 3.51 -6.77 11.57
C VAL A 38 2.00 -6.87 11.49
N LYS A 39 1.37 -7.73 12.29
CA LYS A 39 -0.10 -7.87 12.29
C LYS A 39 -0.80 -6.57 12.68
N TYR A 40 -0.31 -5.88 13.70
CA TYR A 40 -0.90 -4.63 14.18
C TYR A 40 -0.67 -3.53 13.15
N LEU A 41 0.53 -3.42 12.58
CA LEU A 41 0.78 -2.47 11.49
C LEU A 41 -0.17 -2.67 10.29
N ILE A 42 -0.51 -3.91 9.96
CA ILE A 42 -1.50 -4.21 8.91
C ILE A 42 -2.90 -3.78 9.36
N GLU A 43 -3.31 -4.13 10.58
CA GLU A 43 -4.59 -3.74 11.19
C GLU A 43 -4.76 -2.20 11.15
N GLU A 44 -3.85 -1.43 11.77
CA GLU A 44 -3.92 0.04 11.81
C GLU A 44 -3.90 0.67 10.40
N THR A 45 -3.17 0.05 9.46
CA THR A 45 -3.14 0.55 8.07
C THR A 45 -4.51 0.38 7.40
N HIS A 46 -5.20 -0.72 7.67
CA HIS A 46 -6.53 -0.98 7.13
C HIS A 46 -7.60 -0.13 7.82
N GLU A 47 -7.51 0.06 9.13
CA GLU A 47 -8.40 0.96 9.88
C GLU A 47 -8.25 2.41 9.39
N LEU A 48 -7.01 2.88 9.16
CA LEU A 48 -6.77 4.18 8.51
C LEU A 48 -7.38 4.26 7.10
N VAL A 49 -7.30 3.20 6.29
CA VAL A 49 -7.94 3.16 4.97
C VAL A 49 -9.46 3.27 5.10
N GLU A 50 -10.06 2.57 6.06
CA GLU A 50 -11.50 2.64 6.33
C GLU A 50 -11.93 4.03 6.77
N ALA A 51 -11.21 4.65 7.70
CA ALA A 51 -11.46 6.01 8.19
C ALA A 51 -11.38 7.05 7.05
N ILE A 52 -10.37 6.95 6.18
CA ILE A 52 -10.25 7.84 5.00
C ILE A 52 -11.43 7.65 4.05
N GLU A 53 -11.88 6.41 3.86
CA GLU A 53 -12.97 6.10 2.94
C GLU A 53 -14.37 6.42 3.52
N SER A 54 -14.53 6.43 4.84
CA SER A 54 -15.74 6.91 5.52
C SER A 54 -15.82 8.44 5.53
N GLY A 55 -14.67 9.11 5.57
CA GLY A 55 -14.55 10.57 5.56
C GLY A 55 -14.73 11.23 6.92
N ASP A 56 -14.75 10.45 8.02
CA ASP A 56 -14.81 11.00 9.37
C ASP A 56 -13.44 11.55 9.80
N ALA A 57 -13.38 12.85 10.07
CA ALA A 57 -12.13 13.51 10.42
C ALA A 57 -11.60 13.13 11.82
N GLY A 58 -12.46 12.68 12.72
CA GLY A 58 -12.10 12.17 14.04
C GLY A 58 -11.39 10.83 13.89
N ASP A 59 -12.04 9.87 13.23
CA ASP A 59 -11.50 8.54 12.97
C ASP A 59 -10.18 8.66 12.20
N ILE A 60 -10.11 9.48 11.13
CA ILE A 60 -8.85 9.67 10.36
C ILE A 60 -7.71 10.13 11.27
N ARG A 61 -7.98 11.02 12.23
CA ARG A 61 -6.96 11.54 13.13
C ARG A 61 -6.50 10.49 14.15
N GLU A 62 -7.42 9.66 14.65
CA GLU A 62 -7.13 8.54 15.55
C GLU A 62 -6.20 7.54 14.87
N GLU A 63 -6.63 7.03 13.71
CA GLU A 63 -5.89 6.01 12.96
C GLU A 63 -4.53 6.51 12.43
N LEU A 64 -4.41 7.80 12.08
CA LEU A 64 -3.12 8.41 11.77
C LEU A 64 -2.18 8.39 12.99
N GLY A 65 -2.73 8.54 14.20
CA GLY A 65 -2.01 8.42 15.45
C GLY A 65 -1.49 7.01 15.70
N ASP A 66 -2.30 5.99 15.43
CA ASP A 66 -1.93 4.59 15.64
C ASP A 66 -0.89 4.11 14.63
N VAL A 67 -1.03 4.49 13.34
CA VAL A 67 0.04 4.27 12.36
C VAL A 67 1.33 5.02 12.72
N LEU A 68 1.23 6.25 13.23
CA LEU A 68 2.40 6.98 13.73
C LEU A 68 3.05 6.27 14.92
N PHE A 69 2.25 5.75 15.86
CA PHE A 69 2.74 4.94 16.98
C PHE A 69 3.52 3.70 16.48
N GLN A 70 3.01 2.99 15.48
CA GLN A 70 3.73 1.84 14.89
C GLN A 70 5.11 2.24 14.35
N VAL A 71 5.21 3.39 13.66
CA VAL A 71 6.50 3.91 13.16
C VAL A 71 7.46 4.21 14.31
N LEU A 72 6.99 4.93 15.34
CA LEU A 72 7.78 5.26 16.52
C LEU A 72 8.26 4.02 17.27
N PHE A 73 7.39 3.03 17.43
CA PHE A 73 7.71 1.83 18.18
C PHE A 73 8.66 0.89 17.42
N HIS A 74 8.51 0.79 16.10
CA HIS A 74 9.51 0.13 15.27
C HIS A 74 10.87 0.83 15.30
N ALA A 75 10.90 2.16 15.30
CA ALA A 75 12.14 2.91 15.45
C ALA A 75 12.81 2.63 16.81
N SER A 76 12.03 2.63 17.90
CA SER A 76 12.53 2.27 19.24
C SER A 76 13.10 0.85 19.30
N ILE A 77 12.51 -0.13 18.60
CA ILE A 77 13.08 -1.49 18.49
C ILE A 77 14.38 -1.48 17.67
N GLY A 78 14.46 -0.64 16.63
CA GLY A 78 15.65 -0.44 15.81
C GLY A 78 16.87 0.00 16.61
N GLU A 79 16.67 0.82 17.64
CA GLU A 79 17.75 1.32 18.52
C GLU A 79 18.40 0.19 19.35
N LEU A 80 17.66 -0.88 19.62
CA LEU A 80 18.12 -2.01 20.45
C LEU A 80 19.04 -2.98 19.70
N ARG A 81 19.30 -2.76 18.41
CA ARG A 81 20.10 -3.67 17.60
C ARG A 81 21.59 -3.60 17.98
N GLY A 82 22.13 -4.68 18.52
CA GLY A 82 23.54 -4.79 18.92
C GLY A 82 24.54 -5.14 17.80
N ASP A 83 24.11 -5.17 16.54
CA ASP A 83 24.91 -5.66 15.41
C ASP A 83 25.53 -4.54 14.55
N GLY A 84 25.63 -3.34 15.11
CA GLY A 84 26.11 -2.15 14.39
C GLY A 84 25.13 -1.61 13.34
N ARG A 85 23.91 -2.16 13.27
CA ARG A 85 22.82 -1.72 12.38
C ARG A 85 21.67 -1.08 13.16
N ALA A 86 21.96 -0.52 14.34
CA ALA A 86 20.99 0.26 15.09
C ALA A 86 20.56 1.50 14.30
N PHE A 87 19.29 1.86 14.41
CA PHE A 87 18.72 3.08 13.85
C PHE A 87 17.59 3.55 14.75
N GLY A 88 17.40 4.86 14.85
CA GLY A 88 16.30 5.47 15.61
C GLY A 88 15.35 6.25 14.71
N LEU A 89 14.45 7.00 15.35
CA LEU A 89 13.46 7.82 14.66
C LEU A 89 14.10 8.88 13.76
N GLU A 90 15.16 9.53 14.23
CA GLU A 90 15.89 10.56 13.48
C GLU A 90 16.55 10.00 12.22
N ASP A 91 17.01 8.74 12.25
CA ASP A 91 17.56 8.09 11.06
C ASP A 91 16.47 7.82 10.03
N VAL A 92 15.31 7.33 10.46
CA VAL A 92 14.14 7.11 9.60
C VAL A 92 13.69 8.43 8.97
N ALA A 93 13.59 9.49 9.77
CA ALA A 93 13.16 10.81 9.33
C ALA A 93 14.15 11.42 8.31
N ARG A 94 15.45 11.40 8.62
CA ARG A 94 16.51 11.89 7.73
C ARG A 94 16.53 11.12 6.40
N ASP A 95 16.55 9.80 6.45
CA ASP A 95 16.64 8.98 5.24
C ASP A 95 15.42 9.20 4.33
N GLN A 96 14.24 9.38 4.91
CA GLN A 96 13.03 9.68 4.16
C GLN A 96 13.02 11.13 3.63
N ALA A 97 13.49 12.11 4.40
CA ALA A 97 13.62 13.51 3.98
C ALA A 97 14.58 13.64 2.79
N ASP A 98 15.81 13.14 2.92
CA ASP A 98 16.82 13.21 1.85
C ASP A 98 16.31 12.50 0.57
N LYS A 99 15.59 11.40 0.73
CA LYS A 99 14.96 10.68 -0.39
C LYS A 99 13.85 11.47 -1.06
N LEU A 100 13.02 12.18 -0.29
CA LEU A 100 11.98 13.05 -0.84
C LEU A 100 12.62 14.23 -1.59
N GLU A 101 13.67 14.84 -1.07
CA GLU A 101 14.41 15.89 -1.77
C GLU A 101 14.98 15.38 -3.10
N ARG A 102 15.71 14.25 -3.07
CA ARG A 102 16.28 13.63 -4.27
C ARG A 102 15.24 13.23 -5.31
N ARG A 103 14.08 12.71 -4.90
CA ARG A 103 13.04 12.21 -5.82
C ARG A 103 12.11 13.30 -6.36
N ASN A 104 12.16 14.52 -5.81
CA ASN A 104 11.29 15.61 -6.23
C ASN A 104 12.10 16.83 -6.71
N PRO A 105 12.96 16.69 -7.75
CA PRO A 105 13.70 17.83 -8.30
C PRO A 105 12.79 18.88 -8.94
N HIS A 106 11.55 18.52 -9.29
CA HIS A 106 10.52 19.47 -9.74
C HIS A 106 10.03 20.42 -8.62
N VAL A 107 10.34 20.12 -7.35
CA VAL A 107 10.07 20.98 -6.19
C VAL A 107 11.37 21.60 -5.66
N PHE A 108 12.40 20.78 -5.45
CA PHE A 108 13.62 21.16 -4.71
C PHE A 108 14.85 21.40 -5.60
N GLY A 109 14.74 21.15 -6.90
CA GLY A 109 15.84 21.35 -7.86
C GLY A 109 15.96 22.80 -8.33
N GLU A 110 16.99 23.07 -9.13
CA GLU A 110 17.29 24.42 -9.66
C GLU A 110 16.20 25.00 -10.56
N ARG A 111 15.39 24.13 -11.18
CA ARG A 111 14.29 24.52 -12.08
C ARG A 111 12.99 23.82 -11.66
N PRO A 112 12.30 24.36 -10.65
CA PRO A 112 11.00 23.84 -10.25
C PRO A 112 9.99 23.96 -11.39
N THR A 113 9.07 23.01 -11.47
CA THR A 113 8.03 22.97 -12.51
C THR A 113 6.68 22.54 -11.92
N ARG A 114 5.60 23.05 -12.51
CA ARG A 114 4.22 22.64 -12.22
C ARG A 114 3.58 21.87 -13.39
N ASP A 115 4.34 21.65 -14.45
CA ASP A 115 3.88 20.89 -15.61
C ASP A 115 3.84 19.39 -15.27
N MET A 116 2.67 18.77 -15.45
CA MET A 116 2.45 17.40 -14.99
C MET A 116 3.29 16.37 -15.77
N ASP A 117 3.45 16.55 -17.07
CA ASP A 117 4.22 15.63 -17.91
C ASP A 117 5.71 15.72 -17.55
N GLU A 118 6.20 16.93 -17.32
CA GLU A 118 7.57 17.16 -16.86
C GLU A 118 7.80 16.61 -15.44
N ILE A 119 6.86 16.80 -14.51
CA ILE A 119 6.92 16.24 -13.15
C ILE A 119 7.06 14.71 -13.21
N ILE A 120 6.20 14.04 -14.00
CA ILE A 120 6.21 12.58 -14.14
C ILE A 120 7.54 12.10 -14.70
N ARG A 121 8.08 12.80 -15.72
CA ARG A 121 9.37 12.48 -16.31
C ARG A 121 10.50 12.62 -15.29
N LEU A 122 10.62 13.78 -14.64
CA LEU A 122 11.67 14.08 -13.67
C LEU A 122 11.66 13.13 -12.47
N TRP A 123 10.48 12.82 -11.94
CA TRP A 123 10.32 11.85 -10.84
C TRP A 123 10.71 10.43 -11.27
N SER A 124 10.37 10.03 -12.49
CA SER A 124 10.72 8.71 -13.03
C SER A 124 12.23 8.58 -13.24
N ASP A 125 12.87 9.60 -13.79
CA ASP A 125 14.33 9.67 -14.00
C ASP A 125 15.06 9.56 -12.65
N ALA A 126 14.64 10.32 -11.63
CA ALA A 126 15.21 10.27 -10.28
C ALA A 126 15.08 8.86 -9.66
N LYS A 127 13.95 8.19 -9.83
CA LYS A 127 13.73 6.82 -9.33
C LYS A 127 14.52 5.75 -10.10
N ALA A 128 14.88 5.99 -11.35
CA ALA A 128 15.68 5.05 -12.12
C ALA A 128 17.13 5.00 -11.61
N VAL A 129 17.67 6.13 -11.16
CA VAL A 129 19.05 6.22 -10.61
C VAL A 129 19.21 5.37 -9.35
N GLU A 130 18.20 5.29 -8.49
CA GLU A 130 18.24 4.55 -7.22
C GLU A 130 17.97 3.04 -7.35
N LYS A 131 17.57 2.56 -8.53
CA LYS A 131 17.19 1.15 -8.76
C LYS A 131 18.20 0.37 -9.60
N ARG A 132 19.41 0.89 -9.74
CA ARG A 132 20.46 0.32 -10.61
C ARG A 132 20.85 -1.11 -10.24
N ASP A 133 20.65 -1.50 -8.98
CA ASP A 133 21.02 -2.84 -8.47
C ASP A 133 19.89 -3.87 -8.57
N ARG A 134 18.76 -3.56 -9.24
CA ARG A 134 17.66 -4.52 -9.45
C ARG A 134 17.86 -5.30 -10.74
N GLU A 135 17.70 -6.61 -10.68
CA GLU A 135 17.80 -7.49 -11.86
C GLU A 135 16.53 -7.40 -12.72
N SER A 136 15.36 -7.17 -12.10
CA SER A 136 14.08 -7.11 -12.77
C SER A 136 13.29 -5.85 -12.46
N ILE A 137 12.53 -5.37 -13.46
CA ILE A 137 11.62 -4.24 -13.26
C ILE A 137 10.51 -4.56 -12.26
N VAL A 138 10.16 -5.84 -12.08
CA VAL A 138 9.15 -6.27 -11.09
C VAL A 138 9.71 -6.37 -9.67
N ASP A 139 11.03 -6.26 -9.49
CA ASP A 139 11.63 -6.28 -8.16
C ASP A 139 11.14 -5.09 -7.32
N GLY A 140 10.80 -5.38 -6.07
CA GLY A 140 10.23 -4.43 -5.11
C GLY A 140 8.73 -4.16 -5.30
N VAL A 141 7.99 -5.01 -6.00
CA VAL A 141 6.53 -5.15 -5.77
C VAL A 141 6.33 -6.02 -4.52
N PRO A 142 5.77 -5.48 -3.42
CA PRO A 142 5.53 -6.29 -2.23
C PRO A 142 4.57 -7.44 -2.55
N ALA A 143 4.95 -8.65 -2.15
CA ALA A 143 4.13 -9.85 -2.39
C ALA A 143 2.82 -9.83 -1.59
N GLY A 144 2.82 -9.19 -0.41
CA GLY A 144 1.67 -9.06 0.48
C GLY A 144 0.69 -7.94 0.13
N LEU A 145 0.84 -7.27 -1.03
CA LEU A 145 -0.21 -6.37 -1.50
C LEU A 145 -1.47 -7.18 -1.84
N PRO A 146 -2.68 -6.62 -1.60
CA PRO A 146 -3.91 -7.16 -2.14
C PRO A 146 -3.82 -7.40 -3.65
N ALA A 147 -4.50 -8.44 -4.14
CA ALA A 147 -4.28 -8.97 -5.48
C ALA A 147 -4.51 -7.93 -6.58
N LEU A 148 -5.56 -7.11 -6.50
CA LEU A 148 -5.85 -6.10 -7.54
C LEU A 148 -4.86 -4.94 -7.48
N ALA A 149 -4.48 -4.49 -6.28
CA ALA A 149 -3.44 -3.47 -6.11
C ALA A 149 -2.06 -3.96 -6.61
N ARG A 150 -1.74 -5.24 -6.38
CA ARG A 150 -0.51 -5.86 -6.88
C ARG A 150 -0.53 -5.97 -8.40
N ALA A 151 -1.65 -6.40 -8.98
CA ALA A 151 -1.87 -6.47 -10.41
C ALA A 151 -1.69 -5.08 -11.06
N ASP A 152 -2.34 -4.04 -10.54
CA ASP A 152 -2.22 -2.66 -11.05
C ASP A 152 -0.76 -2.20 -11.09
N LYS A 153 -0.01 -2.48 -10.02
CA LYS A 153 1.42 -2.12 -9.93
C LYS A 153 2.29 -2.90 -10.92
N LEU A 154 1.99 -4.17 -11.16
CA LEU A 154 2.69 -5.01 -12.15
C LEU A 154 2.37 -4.58 -13.58
N LEU A 155 1.10 -4.30 -13.89
CA LEU A 155 0.67 -3.74 -15.17
C LEU A 155 1.38 -2.41 -15.47
N GLY A 156 1.46 -1.52 -14.48
CA GLY A 156 2.23 -0.28 -14.61
C GLY A 156 3.70 -0.49 -14.97
N LYS A 157 4.34 -1.56 -14.46
CA LYS A 157 5.72 -1.93 -14.79
C LYS A 157 5.82 -2.60 -16.16
N ALA A 158 4.88 -3.47 -16.50
CA ALA A 158 4.76 -4.08 -17.82
C ALA A 158 4.67 -3.02 -18.93
N ARG A 159 3.93 -1.93 -18.68
CA ARG A 159 3.85 -0.78 -19.59
C ARG A 159 5.19 -0.08 -19.78
N GLN A 160 5.99 0.05 -18.72
CA GLN A 160 7.31 0.71 -18.78
C GLN A 160 8.30 -0.03 -19.70
N VAL A 161 8.18 -1.36 -19.82
CA VAL A 161 8.98 -2.17 -20.75
C VAL A 161 8.29 -2.42 -22.09
N GLY A 162 7.14 -1.81 -22.33
CA GLY A 162 6.40 -1.91 -23.60
C GLY A 162 5.57 -3.17 -23.80
N LEU A 163 5.43 -4.04 -22.78
CA LEU A 163 4.68 -5.30 -22.89
C LEU A 163 3.18 -5.06 -23.16
N GLU A 164 2.59 -4.01 -22.58
CA GLU A 164 1.16 -3.72 -22.74
C GLU A 164 0.76 -3.12 -24.10
N ARG A 165 1.70 -2.56 -24.87
CA ARG A 165 1.37 -2.05 -26.22
C ARG A 165 0.99 -3.16 -27.21
N ALA A 166 1.26 -4.42 -26.86
CA ALA A 166 0.99 -5.58 -27.70
C ALA A 166 -0.43 -6.16 -27.55
N GLY A 167 -1.13 -5.86 -26.44
CA GLY A 167 -2.50 -6.33 -26.18
C GLY A 167 -3.49 -5.17 -26.26
N GLY A 168 -4.13 -4.99 -27.41
CA GLY A 168 -5.20 -4.01 -27.57
C GLY A 168 -6.53 -4.49 -26.96
N ARG A 169 -7.50 -3.59 -26.82
CA ARG A 169 -8.89 -3.83 -26.36
C ARG A 169 -9.55 -5.10 -26.94
N ALA A 170 -9.27 -5.43 -28.20
CA ALA A 170 -9.82 -6.61 -28.86
C ALA A 170 -9.26 -7.94 -28.32
N ALA A 171 -8.04 -7.96 -27.79
CA ALA A 171 -7.47 -9.13 -27.12
C ALA A 171 -8.09 -9.31 -25.73
N ASP A 172 -8.39 -8.21 -25.04
CA ASP A 172 -9.08 -8.21 -23.74
C ASP A 172 -10.53 -8.70 -23.89
N GLU A 173 -11.28 -8.23 -24.91
CA GLU A 173 -12.66 -8.66 -25.19
C GLU A 173 -12.76 -10.14 -25.62
N ALA A 174 -11.82 -10.61 -26.45
CA ALA A 174 -11.75 -12.02 -26.84
C ALA A 174 -11.39 -12.92 -25.63
N GLY A 175 -10.47 -12.45 -24.77
CA GLY A 175 -10.11 -13.12 -23.53
C GLY A 175 -11.27 -13.21 -22.53
N ASP A 176 -12.06 -12.14 -22.40
CA ASP A 176 -13.24 -12.08 -21.53
C ASP A 176 -14.29 -13.12 -21.92
N SER A 177 -14.60 -13.23 -23.22
CA SER A 177 -15.56 -14.22 -23.73
C SER A 177 -15.10 -15.67 -23.56
N GLY A 178 -13.80 -15.94 -23.74
CA GLY A 178 -13.21 -17.27 -23.52
C GLY A 178 -13.18 -17.65 -22.04
N ALA A 179 -12.89 -16.69 -21.16
CA ALA A 179 -12.88 -16.90 -19.71
C ALA A 179 -14.27 -17.14 -19.14
N ALA A 180 -15.28 -16.36 -19.57
CA ALA A 180 -16.66 -16.58 -19.16
C ALA A 180 -17.14 -17.99 -19.50
N ARG A 181 -16.84 -18.45 -20.72
CA ARG A 181 -17.18 -19.80 -21.18
C ARG A 181 -16.45 -20.89 -20.40
N ALA A 182 -15.15 -20.74 -20.15
CA ALA A 182 -14.37 -21.71 -19.37
C ALA A 182 -14.90 -21.86 -17.93
N VAL A 183 -15.38 -20.77 -17.33
CA VAL A 183 -16.00 -20.79 -16.00
C VAL A 183 -17.38 -21.46 -16.02
N GLU A 184 -18.18 -21.23 -17.05
CA GLU A 184 -19.51 -21.85 -17.21
C GLU A 184 -19.45 -23.36 -17.52
N GLU A 185 -18.44 -23.79 -18.29
CA GLU A 185 -18.27 -25.18 -18.71
C GLU A 185 -17.50 -26.03 -17.67
N ALA A 186 -16.87 -25.42 -16.67
CA ALA A 186 -16.08 -26.12 -15.66
C ALA A 186 -16.95 -27.12 -14.85
N THR A 187 -16.52 -28.39 -14.83
CA THR A 187 -17.10 -29.39 -13.94
C THR A 187 -16.33 -29.45 -12.60
N HIS A 188 -16.65 -30.43 -11.74
CA HIS A 188 -15.92 -30.66 -10.48
C HIS A 188 -14.59 -31.43 -10.69
N ASP A 189 -14.09 -31.50 -11.92
CA ASP A 189 -12.77 -32.06 -12.23
C ASP A 189 -11.65 -31.04 -11.97
N ASP A 190 -10.61 -31.44 -11.24
CA ASP A 190 -9.52 -30.55 -10.81
C ASP A 190 -8.76 -29.89 -11.97
N ALA A 191 -8.61 -30.58 -13.11
CA ALA A 191 -7.89 -30.04 -14.27
C ALA A 191 -8.73 -28.97 -15.00
N GLU A 192 -10.04 -29.20 -15.09
CA GLU A 192 -10.98 -28.22 -15.63
C GLU A 192 -11.11 -26.99 -14.72
N LEU A 193 -11.20 -27.20 -13.40
CA LEU A 193 -11.21 -26.11 -12.42
C LEU A 193 -9.94 -25.27 -12.49
N THR A 194 -8.76 -25.90 -12.57
CA THR A 194 -7.49 -25.18 -12.74
C THR A 194 -7.49 -24.31 -14.01
N THR A 195 -8.04 -24.84 -15.10
CA THR A 195 -8.15 -24.11 -16.38
C THR A 195 -9.11 -22.93 -16.27
N ALA A 196 -10.26 -23.14 -15.63
CA ALA A 196 -11.26 -22.10 -15.39
C ALA A 196 -10.74 -20.99 -14.46
N GLU A 197 -10.01 -21.35 -13.40
CA GLU A 197 -9.35 -20.40 -12.49
C GLU A 197 -8.32 -19.54 -13.21
N ALA A 198 -7.49 -20.15 -14.08
CA ALA A 198 -6.53 -19.40 -14.89
C ALA A 198 -7.23 -18.41 -15.83
N ALA A 199 -8.32 -18.84 -16.48
CA ALA A 199 -9.08 -17.98 -17.37
C ALA A 199 -9.80 -16.84 -16.61
N LEU A 200 -10.37 -17.13 -15.45
CA LEU A 200 -10.92 -16.12 -14.54
C LEU A 200 -9.84 -15.12 -14.09
N GLY A 201 -8.63 -15.60 -13.81
CA GLY A 201 -7.47 -14.76 -13.47
C GLY A 201 -7.14 -13.74 -14.56
N GLU A 202 -7.07 -14.16 -15.83
CA GLU A 202 -6.84 -13.26 -16.96
C GLU A 202 -7.97 -12.23 -17.13
N ARG A 203 -9.22 -12.65 -16.90
CA ARG A 203 -10.38 -11.74 -16.91
C ARG A 203 -10.29 -10.68 -15.81
N LEU A 204 -9.96 -11.08 -14.59
CA LEU A 204 -9.75 -10.15 -13.48
C LEU A 204 -8.59 -9.18 -13.76
N LEU A 205 -7.51 -9.67 -14.37
CA LEU A 205 -6.39 -8.83 -14.81
C LEU A 205 -6.81 -7.82 -15.88
N GLY A 206 -7.67 -8.22 -16.82
CA GLY A 206 -8.32 -7.35 -17.80
C GLY A 206 -9.11 -6.21 -17.13
N ILE A 207 -9.93 -6.52 -16.13
CA ILE A 207 -10.66 -5.50 -15.35
C ILE A 207 -9.71 -4.51 -14.68
N VAL A 208 -8.60 -4.97 -14.10
CA VAL A 208 -7.58 -4.09 -13.50
C VAL A 208 -6.93 -3.20 -14.56
N ARG A 209 -6.65 -3.74 -15.75
CA ARG A 209 -6.10 -2.97 -16.89
C ARG A 209 -7.05 -1.86 -17.33
N GLU A 210 -8.35 -2.15 -17.45
CA GLU A 210 -9.37 -1.17 -17.80
C GLU A 210 -9.50 -0.07 -16.73
N ALA A 211 -9.56 -0.47 -15.46
CA ALA A 211 -9.58 0.46 -14.34
C ALA A 211 -8.37 1.41 -14.40
N ARG A 212 -7.17 0.86 -14.56
CA ARG A 212 -5.93 1.63 -14.69
C ARG A 212 -5.97 2.62 -15.86
N ALA A 213 -6.43 2.18 -17.03
CA ALA A 213 -6.53 3.03 -18.22
C ALA A 213 -7.53 4.19 -18.02
N ALA A 214 -8.55 3.98 -17.20
CA ALA A 214 -9.52 5.00 -16.79
C ALA A 214 -9.05 5.85 -15.59
N GLY A 215 -7.87 5.59 -15.02
CA GLY A 215 -7.37 6.27 -13.82
C GLY A 215 -8.07 5.86 -12.52
N LEU A 216 -8.73 4.70 -12.52
CA LEU A 216 -9.43 4.12 -11.37
C LEU A 216 -8.52 3.14 -10.62
N ASP A 217 -8.69 3.09 -9.30
CA ASP A 217 -8.09 2.07 -8.43
C ASP A 217 -9.08 0.89 -8.31
N ALA A 218 -8.74 -0.24 -8.94
CA ALA A 218 -9.58 -1.44 -8.95
C ALA A 218 -9.81 -2.04 -7.55
N GLU A 219 -8.79 -1.98 -6.68
CA GLU A 219 -8.90 -2.48 -5.31
C GLU A 219 -9.88 -1.63 -4.51
N ARG A 220 -9.76 -0.29 -4.60
CA ARG A 220 -10.72 0.63 -3.99
C ARG A 220 -12.14 0.44 -4.53
N ALA A 221 -12.29 0.28 -5.84
CA ALA A 221 -13.58 0.06 -6.47
C ALA A 221 -14.28 -1.19 -5.89
N LEU A 222 -13.53 -2.30 -5.73
CA LEU A 222 -14.06 -3.51 -5.12
C LEU A 222 -14.41 -3.32 -3.64
N ARG A 223 -13.56 -2.63 -2.85
CA ARG A 223 -13.87 -2.31 -1.44
C ARG A 223 -15.19 -1.54 -1.30
N ILE A 224 -15.43 -0.56 -2.17
CA ILE A 224 -16.70 0.19 -2.20
C ILE A 224 -17.89 -0.74 -2.49
N ALA A 225 -17.76 -1.60 -3.50
CA ALA A 225 -18.83 -2.53 -3.86
C ALA A 225 -19.13 -3.55 -2.74
N ILE A 226 -18.11 -4.03 -2.05
CA ILE A 226 -18.24 -4.93 -0.89
C ILE A 226 -19.04 -4.24 0.22
N ARG A 227 -18.69 -3.00 0.61
CA ARG A 227 -19.45 -2.25 1.62
C ARG A 227 -20.92 -2.08 1.25
N GLN A 228 -21.22 -1.83 -0.03
CA GLN A 228 -22.60 -1.74 -0.51
C GLN A 228 -23.33 -3.08 -0.46
N LEU A 229 -22.64 -4.20 -0.71
CA LEU A 229 -23.20 -5.54 -0.54
C LEU A 229 -23.52 -5.82 0.94
N GLU A 230 -22.60 -5.54 1.85
CA GLU A 230 -22.80 -5.70 3.30
C GLU A 230 -24.01 -4.90 3.79
N ALA A 231 -24.13 -3.64 3.37
CA ALA A 231 -25.27 -2.80 3.73
C ALA A 231 -26.61 -3.39 3.25
N ARG A 232 -26.65 -3.95 2.03
CA ARG A 232 -27.84 -4.62 1.49
C ARG A 232 -28.19 -5.89 2.28
N VAL A 233 -27.18 -6.70 2.65
CA VAL A 233 -27.38 -7.89 3.49
C VAL A 233 -27.98 -7.49 4.84
N ARG A 234 -27.38 -6.51 5.54
CA ARG A 234 -27.89 -6.01 6.83
C ARG A 234 -29.33 -5.50 6.75
N ALA A 235 -29.66 -4.76 5.68
CA ALA A 235 -31.01 -4.26 5.45
C ALA A 235 -32.02 -5.41 5.22
N HIS A 236 -31.64 -6.42 4.44
CA HIS A 236 -32.47 -7.60 4.21
C HIS A 236 -32.74 -8.39 5.50
N GLU A 237 -31.71 -8.61 6.32
CA GLU A 237 -31.87 -9.28 7.61
C GLU A 237 -32.74 -8.48 8.59
N ALA A 238 -32.61 -7.15 8.60
CA ALA A 238 -33.46 -6.30 9.44
C ALA A 238 -34.94 -6.39 9.03
N ALA A 239 -35.21 -6.40 7.72
CA ALA A 239 -36.57 -6.58 7.19
C ALA A 239 -37.16 -7.97 7.49
N ALA A 240 -36.33 -9.02 7.51
CA ALA A 240 -36.78 -10.38 7.85
C ALA A 240 -37.07 -10.59 9.35
N ARG A 241 -36.57 -9.69 10.22
CA ARG A 241 -36.77 -9.73 11.68
C ARG A 241 -38.00 -8.93 12.16
N GLY A 242 -38.56 -8.04 11.33
CA GLY A 242 -39.70 -7.18 11.65
C GLY A 242 -41.01 -7.71 11.06
#